data_AF-A0A3M1IZZ9-F1
#
_entry.id   AF-A0A3M1IZZ9-F1
#
_cell.length_a   1.000
_cell.length_b   1.000
_cell.length_c   1.000
_cell.angle_alpha   90.00
_cell.angle_beta   90.00
_cell.angle_gamma   90.00
#
_symmetry.space_group_name_H-M   'P 1'
#
loop_
_entity.id
_entity.type
_entity.pdbx_description
1 polymer ?
#
loop_
_entity_poly.entity_id
_entity_poly.type
_entity_poly.pdbx_seq_one_letter_code
_entity_poly.pdbx_strand_id
1 'polypeptide(L)'
;MKRDKLEEVLDYECKYFLWSGADLINSTSAGGKRQMVVIENNSCPSGQKSMPLVDDNKEEGSYRLLIERTFKPMLKKRKTGGSTQGKLGLIYDKNYMETSGYAAVIADVMQEPVLLIPYYSDMKASNTHIKVEEDFIWVYVEGQWHKLRAAFRYLTQKPWNRLPLHSKTRLLNPIVACLAGGRNKMVAAKAYDIYNAELEDHGLKINIPETIWDVAKDEIPLWVQKMGGQAVIKIPYSNAGQGVFTIINQAELDAFMDLDIEYERFIVQSLIGNYNWSSTSSSGKFYHVGTIPNAKGQTYVTDLRMMVSSTPQGIKPLCVYSRRAEVPLADAIDSGSDSWKMLGTNLSIKYDTNEWGSDTNRLMLMDRRDFNKLGIGMDDLIEAYIQTVLSTIAIDRMCQQLFNAKGRFRMRLFKSLNNDNTLLNEIML
;
A
#
# COMPACT_ATOMS: atom_id res chain seq x y z
N MET A 1 -24.80 -7.87 7.65
CA MET A 1 -24.24 -6.50 7.69
C MET A 1 -25.25 -5.57 8.36
N LYS A 2 -24.86 -4.91 9.45
CA LYS A 2 -25.68 -3.87 10.11
C LYS A 2 -25.43 -2.52 9.43
N ARG A 3 -26.48 -1.90 8.90
CA ARG A 3 -26.40 -0.64 8.12
C ARG A 3 -25.72 0.49 8.89
N ASP A 4 -26.16 0.75 10.12
CA ASP A 4 -25.64 1.84 10.95
C ASP A 4 -24.13 1.72 11.19
N LYS A 5 -23.62 0.48 11.32
CA LYS A 5 -22.18 0.25 11.45
C LYS A 5 -21.41 0.55 10.17
N LEU A 6 -22.00 0.22 9.01
CA LEU A 6 -21.39 0.58 7.73
C LEU A 6 -21.36 2.10 7.55
N GLU A 7 -22.42 2.81 7.93
CA GLU A 7 -22.45 4.28 7.91
C GLU A 7 -21.37 4.87 8.83
N GLU A 8 -21.22 4.38 10.06
CA GLU A 8 -20.12 4.76 10.98
C GLU A 8 -18.73 4.54 10.36
N VAL A 9 -18.55 3.40 9.69
CA VAL A 9 -17.29 3.05 9.00
C VAL A 9 -17.00 4.02 7.86
N LEU A 10 -18.00 4.35 7.04
CA LEU A 10 -17.83 5.26 5.90
C LEU A 10 -17.61 6.71 6.35
N ASP A 11 -18.21 7.12 7.47
CA ASP A 11 -18.09 8.46 8.06
C ASP A 11 -16.82 8.65 8.90
N TYR A 12 -16.02 7.60 9.10
CA TYR A 12 -14.79 7.65 9.87
C TYR A 12 -13.81 8.70 9.32
N GLU A 13 -13.33 9.61 10.18
CA GLU A 13 -12.25 10.54 9.85
C GLU A 13 -10.92 10.01 10.43
N CYS A 14 -10.00 9.60 9.55
CA CYS A 14 -8.68 9.15 9.95
C CYS A 14 -7.88 10.25 10.64
N LYS A 15 -7.08 9.85 11.63
CA LYS A 15 -6.18 10.76 12.36
C LYS A 15 -4.77 10.78 11.80
N TYR A 16 -4.28 9.63 11.36
CA TYR A 16 -2.92 9.42 10.88
C TYR A 16 -2.88 8.93 9.44
N PHE A 17 -3.75 8.00 9.03
CA PHE A 17 -3.69 7.38 7.71
C PHE A 17 -4.68 8.02 6.73
N LEU A 18 -4.33 9.21 6.24
CA LEU A 18 -5.24 10.10 5.52
C LEU A 18 -5.36 9.83 4.02
N TRP A 19 -4.34 9.20 3.41
CA TRP A 19 -4.33 8.84 1.99
C TRP A 19 -3.84 7.40 1.85
N SER A 20 -4.69 6.51 1.38
CA SER A 20 -4.42 5.08 1.35
C SER A 20 -4.76 4.47 -0.01
N GLY A 21 -4.12 3.34 -0.31
CA GLY A 21 -4.42 2.58 -1.51
C GLY A 21 -4.29 1.08 -1.27
N ALA A 22 -5.41 0.38 -1.31
CA ALA A 22 -5.43 -1.07 -1.18
C ALA A 22 -5.27 -1.74 -2.54
N ASP A 23 -4.47 -2.79 -2.57
CA ASP A 23 -4.40 -3.73 -3.68
C ASP A 23 -5.32 -4.90 -3.37
N LEU A 24 -6.30 -5.13 -4.22
CA LEU A 24 -7.31 -6.15 -4.04
C LEU A 24 -7.32 -7.15 -5.20
N ILE A 25 -7.67 -8.39 -4.90
CA ILE A 25 -7.94 -9.42 -5.91
C ILE A 25 -9.44 -9.73 -5.87
N ASN A 26 -10.08 -9.75 -7.04
CA ASN A 26 -11.39 -10.38 -7.16
C ASN A 26 -11.21 -11.89 -7.16
N SER A 27 -11.66 -12.52 -6.09
CA SER A 27 -11.47 -13.94 -5.83
C SER A 27 -12.80 -14.66 -5.73
N THR A 28 -12.79 -15.97 -5.93
CA THR A 28 -13.93 -16.83 -5.66
C THR A 28 -13.52 -18.00 -4.78
N SER A 29 -14.44 -18.48 -3.95
CA SER A 29 -14.27 -19.72 -3.19
C SER A 29 -14.72 -20.95 -3.99
N ALA A 30 -14.47 -22.15 -3.47
CA ALA A 30 -14.97 -23.40 -4.04
C ALA A 30 -16.51 -23.46 -4.14
N GLY A 31 -17.22 -22.75 -3.26
CA GLY A 31 -18.68 -22.61 -3.33
C GLY A 31 -19.18 -21.53 -4.29
N GLY A 32 -18.30 -20.92 -5.09
CA GLY A 32 -18.67 -19.87 -6.05
C GLY A 32 -18.90 -18.48 -5.45
N LYS A 33 -18.64 -18.30 -4.15
CA LYS A 33 -18.76 -16.97 -3.51
C LYS A 33 -17.61 -16.06 -3.98
N ARG A 34 -17.95 -15.09 -4.82
CA ARG A 34 -17.06 -13.98 -5.21
C ARG A 34 -16.90 -13.00 -4.06
N GLN A 35 -15.69 -12.48 -3.91
CA GLN A 35 -15.39 -11.42 -2.96
C GLN A 35 -14.06 -10.72 -3.29
N MET A 36 -14.00 -9.43 -2.96
CA MET A 36 -12.78 -8.65 -2.99
C MET A 36 -11.91 -8.95 -1.77
N VAL A 37 -10.67 -9.38 -2.01
CA VAL A 37 -9.70 -9.75 -0.98
C VAL A 37 -8.54 -8.77 -0.98
N VAL A 38 -8.25 -8.17 0.18
CA VAL A 38 -7.16 -7.21 0.38
C VAL A 38 -5.82 -7.94 0.49
N ILE A 39 -4.87 -7.57 -0.36
CA ILE A 39 -3.53 -8.18 -0.42
C ILE A 39 -2.50 -7.32 0.30
N GLU A 40 -2.59 -6.01 0.15
CA GLU A 40 -1.82 -5.01 0.91
C GLU A 40 -2.51 -3.64 0.87
N ASN A 41 -2.11 -2.75 1.78
CA ASN A 41 -2.55 -1.35 1.78
C ASN A 41 -1.32 -0.44 1.88
N ASN A 42 -1.32 0.63 1.08
CA ASN A 42 -0.16 1.45 0.79
C ASN A 42 -0.34 2.88 1.30
N SER A 43 0.67 3.42 1.97
CA SER A 43 0.66 4.80 2.54
C SER A 43 1.30 5.90 1.69
N CYS A 44 1.82 5.55 0.52
CA CYS A 44 1.97 6.45 -0.63
C CYS A 44 1.64 5.61 -1.87
N PRO A 45 0.35 5.39 -2.18
CA PRO A 45 -0.01 4.66 -3.38
C PRO A 45 0.36 5.48 -4.62
N SER A 46 0.84 4.79 -5.64
CA SER A 46 1.13 5.38 -6.96
C SER A 46 -0.03 5.12 -7.92
N GLY A 47 -0.10 5.90 -9.00
CA GLY A 47 -0.96 5.63 -10.14
C GLY A 47 -2.19 6.53 -10.24
N GLN A 48 -2.25 7.65 -9.51
CA GLN A 48 -3.33 8.62 -9.72
C GLN A 48 -3.27 9.24 -11.11
N LYS A 49 -2.07 9.35 -11.72
CA LYS A 49 -1.88 9.72 -13.13
C LYS A 49 -2.60 8.80 -14.12
N SER A 50 -2.92 7.58 -13.68
CA SER A 50 -3.58 6.58 -14.51
C SER A 50 -5.10 6.64 -14.40
N MET A 51 -5.66 7.44 -13.47
CA MET A 51 -7.12 7.59 -13.38
C MET A 51 -7.63 8.40 -14.57
N PRO A 52 -8.57 7.88 -15.38
CA PRO A 52 -9.23 8.69 -16.39
C PRO A 52 -9.89 9.93 -15.78
N LEU A 53 -9.85 11.05 -16.51
CA LEU A 53 -10.53 12.27 -16.07
C LEU A 53 -12.04 12.05 -16.07
N VAL A 54 -12.69 12.51 -15.00
CA VAL A 54 -14.16 12.54 -14.94
C VAL A 54 -14.72 13.70 -15.78
N ASP A 55 -13.93 14.75 -15.94
CA ASP A 55 -14.21 15.95 -16.72
C ASP A 55 -12.91 16.39 -17.40
N ASP A 56 -12.86 16.33 -18.73
CA ASP A 56 -11.66 16.61 -19.52
C ASP A 56 -11.18 18.07 -19.38
N ASN A 57 -12.04 18.98 -18.91
CA ASN A 57 -11.66 20.37 -18.66
C ASN A 57 -10.96 20.55 -17.30
N LYS A 58 -10.89 19.49 -16.48
CA LYS A 58 -10.26 19.50 -15.15
C LYS A 58 -9.05 18.58 -15.15
N GLU A 59 -8.00 19.02 -15.85
CA GLU A 59 -6.79 18.24 -16.11
C GLU A 59 -6.07 17.78 -14.83
N GLU A 60 -6.19 18.52 -13.71
CA GLU A 60 -5.62 18.13 -12.42
C GLU A 60 -6.32 16.91 -11.79
N GLY A 61 -7.54 16.59 -12.24
CA GLY A 61 -8.27 15.38 -11.89
C GLY A 61 -8.25 15.02 -10.40
N SER A 62 -7.90 13.77 -10.10
CA SER A 62 -7.87 13.25 -8.73
C SER A 62 -6.76 13.86 -7.85
N TYR A 63 -5.76 14.51 -8.44
CA TYR A 63 -4.69 15.18 -7.69
C TYR A 63 -5.28 16.35 -6.90
N ARG A 64 -6.02 17.24 -7.58
CA ARG A 64 -6.67 18.38 -6.91
C ARG A 64 -7.64 17.91 -5.84
N LEU A 65 -8.40 16.84 -6.10
CA LEU A 65 -9.32 16.27 -5.10
C LEU A 65 -8.59 15.84 -3.82
N LEU A 66 -7.46 15.14 -3.92
CA LEU A 66 -6.67 14.75 -2.74
C LEU A 66 -6.17 15.98 -1.98
N ILE A 67 -5.66 16.99 -2.69
CA ILE A 67 -5.12 18.18 -2.05
C ILE A 67 -6.21 19.00 -1.35
N GLU A 68 -7.32 19.26 -2.03
CA GLU A 68 -8.42 20.08 -1.49
C GLU A 68 -9.17 19.39 -0.34
N ARG A 69 -9.41 18.08 -0.45
CA ARG A 69 -10.22 17.34 0.53
C ARG A 69 -9.42 16.83 1.73
N THR A 70 -8.10 16.70 1.58
CA THR A 70 -7.26 16.00 2.57
C THR A 70 -6.05 16.82 2.99
N PHE A 71 -5.13 17.15 2.08
CA PHE A 71 -3.89 17.84 2.44
C PHE A 71 -4.15 19.24 3.02
N LYS A 72 -4.96 20.06 2.35
CA LYS A 72 -5.30 21.43 2.79
C LYS A 72 -6.05 21.43 4.13
N PRO A 73 -7.10 20.61 4.36
CA PRO A 73 -7.73 20.48 5.67
C PRO A 73 -6.79 19.99 6.77
N MET A 74 -5.88 19.05 6.45
CA MET A 74 -4.86 18.59 7.39
C MET A 74 -4.01 19.75 7.92
N LEU A 75 -3.75 20.80 7.13
CA LEU A 75 -2.98 21.96 7.57
C LEU A 75 -3.74 22.91 8.51
N LYS A 76 -5.09 22.94 8.42
CA LYS A 76 -5.95 23.80 9.26
C LYS A 76 -6.01 23.36 10.73
N LYS A 77 -5.97 22.05 10.99
CA LYS A 77 -5.90 21.52 12.37
C LYS A 77 -4.65 22.08 13.06
N ARG A 78 -4.55 22.21 14.39
CA ARG A 78 -3.27 22.62 15.03
C ARG A 78 -2.52 21.36 15.49
N LYS A 79 -1.24 21.24 15.10
CA LYS A 79 -0.36 20.15 15.56
C LYS A 79 0.43 20.64 16.76
N THR A 80 0.47 19.84 17.83
CA THR A 80 1.28 20.12 19.02
C THR A 80 2.75 20.29 18.63
N GLY A 81 3.35 21.42 19.00
CA GLY A 81 4.73 21.76 18.62
C GLY A 81 4.94 22.11 17.14
N GLY A 82 3.89 22.05 16.31
CA GLY A 82 3.96 22.41 14.89
C GLY A 82 3.98 23.92 14.67
N SER A 83 4.51 24.33 13.53
CA SER A 83 4.58 25.73 13.10
C SER A 83 3.57 26.01 11.98
N THR A 84 2.94 27.18 11.99
CA THR A 84 2.22 27.73 10.82
C THR A 84 3.17 28.49 9.89
N GLN A 85 4.38 28.79 10.35
CA GLN A 85 5.46 29.46 9.62
C GLN A 85 6.40 28.43 8.98
N GLY A 86 6.87 28.69 7.75
CA GLY A 86 7.77 27.83 6.97
C GLY A 86 7.27 27.61 5.55
N LYS A 87 7.99 26.86 4.72
CA LYS A 87 7.61 26.52 3.34
C LYS A 87 6.78 25.21 3.28
N LEU A 88 6.06 25.02 2.18
CA LEU A 88 5.53 23.72 1.79
C LEU A 88 6.58 22.95 0.98
N GLY A 89 6.60 21.63 1.15
CA GLY A 89 7.45 20.76 0.36
C GLY A 89 6.72 19.54 -0.17
N LEU A 90 7.29 18.90 -1.18
CA LEU A 90 6.99 17.55 -1.59
C LEU A 90 8.29 16.76 -1.58
N ILE A 91 8.36 15.73 -0.74
CA ILE A 91 9.56 14.91 -0.56
C ILE A 91 9.35 13.58 -1.28
N TYR A 92 10.24 13.21 -2.20
CA TYR A 92 10.07 12.00 -3.03
C TYR A 92 11.35 11.20 -3.24
N ASP A 93 11.21 9.90 -3.50
CA ASP A 93 12.34 9.01 -3.82
C ASP A 93 12.29 8.39 -5.23
N LYS A 94 11.17 8.51 -5.93
CA LYS A 94 11.00 8.05 -7.32
C LYS A 94 9.80 8.71 -8.00
N ASN A 95 9.57 8.37 -9.26
CA ASN A 95 8.37 8.72 -10.03
C ASN A 95 8.16 10.25 -10.16
N TYR A 96 9.21 10.95 -10.61
CA TYR A 96 9.23 12.41 -10.76
C TYR A 96 7.98 12.96 -11.46
N MET A 97 7.50 12.29 -12.51
CA MET A 97 6.29 12.70 -13.24
C MET A 97 5.06 12.82 -12.35
N GLU A 98 4.81 11.86 -11.46
CA GLU A 98 3.66 11.91 -10.55
C GLU A 98 3.90 12.90 -9.42
N THR A 99 5.13 13.00 -8.92
CA THR A 99 5.46 13.85 -7.78
C THR A 99 5.55 15.33 -8.13
N SER A 100 6.04 15.68 -9.32
CA SER A 100 6.00 17.05 -9.83
C SER A 100 4.56 17.51 -10.10
N GLY A 101 3.69 16.61 -10.58
CA GLY A 101 2.25 16.88 -10.72
C GLY A 101 1.57 17.23 -9.40
N TYR A 102 1.82 16.45 -8.33
CA TYR A 102 1.33 16.82 -7.00
C TYR A 102 1.90 18.16 -6.52
N ALA A 103 3.18 18.43 -6.72
CA ALA A 103 3.79 19.69 -6.28
C ALA A 103 3.15 20.90 -6.97
N ALA A 104 2.91 20.80 -8.29
CA ALA A 104 2.22 21.83 -9.07
C ALA A 104 0.79 22.08 -8.56
N VAL A 105 0.01 21.02 -8.36
CA VAL A 105 -1.37 21.12 -7.86
C VAL A 105 -1.41 21.66 -6.43
N ILE A 106 -0.46 21.28 -5.56
CA ILE A 106 -0.36 21.86 -4.21
C ILE A 106 -0.07 23.36 -4.31
N ALA A 107 0.87 23.78 -5.18
CA ALA A 107 1.21 25.17 -5.34
C ALA A 107 0.02 26.01 -5.81
N ASP A 108 -0.76 25.48 -6.77
CA ASP A 108 -1.99 26.11 -7.24
C ASP A 108 -3.08 26.17 -6.14
N VAL A 109 -3.43 25.04 -5.52
CA VAL A 109 -4.50 25.00 -4.50
C VAL A 109 -4.19 25.83 -3.25
N MET A 110 -2.89 25.96 -2.92
CA MET A 110 -2.40 26.72 -1.76
C MET A 110 -2.00 28.15 -2.11
N GLN A 111 -1.90 28.49 -3.39
CA GLN A 111 -1.46 29.79 -3.90
C GLN A 111 -0.10 30.23 -3.31
N GLU A 112 0.84 29.29 -3.24
CA GLU A 112 2.21 29.54 -2.75
C GLU A 112 3.22 28.55 -3.35
N PRO A 113 4.52 28.89 -3.40
CA PRO A 113 5.54 27.97 -3.90
C PRO A 113 5.68 26.70 -3.04
N VAL A 114 5.87 25.55 -3.71
CA VAL A 114 6.13 24.25 -3.09
C VAL A 114 7.53 23.77 -3.50
N LEU A 115 8.36 23.43 -2.53
CA LEU A 115 9.69 22.88 -2.80
C LEU A 115 9.57 21.40 -3.21
N LEU A 116 10.08 21.04 -4.39
CA LEU A 116 10.17 19.66 -4.85
C LEU A 116 11.53 19.06 -4.45
N ILE A 117 11.52 18.08 -3.55
CA ILE A 117 12.69 17.68 -2.76
C ILE A 117 13.00 16.20 -3.00
N PRO A 118 14.04 15.88 -3.80
CA PRO A 118 14.49 14.49 -3.95
C PRO A 118 15.14 14.01 -2.67
N TYR A 119 14.78 12.84 -2.17
CA TYR A 119 15.42 12.23 -1.02
C TYR A 119 15.53 10.74 -1.32
N TYR A 120 16.72 10.22 -1.59
CA TYR A 120 16.92 8.82 -2.03
C TYR A 120 17.45 7.95 -0.89
N SER A 121 17.05 6.67 -0.81
CA SER A 121 17.47 5.76 0.29
C SER A 121 18.94 5.39 0.21
N ASP A 122 19.43 5.12 -1.00
CA ASP A 122 20.72 4.44 -1.22
C ASP A 122 21.87 5.41 -1.49
N MET A 123 21.60 6.72 -1.43
CA MET A 123 22.56 7.79 -1.72
C MET A 123 22.63 8.79 -0.55
N LYS A 124 22.96 8.32 0.66
CA LYS A 124 23.07 9.21 1.84
C LYS A 124 23.98 10.42 1.59
N ALA A 125 25.08 10.22 0.85
CA ALA A 125 26.03 11.28 0.51
C ALA A 125 25.45 12.37 -0.42
N SER A 126 24.39 12.10 -1.19
CA SER A 126 23.74 13.10 -2.06
C SER A 126 22.62 13.87 -1.36
N ASN A 127 22.18 13.43 -0.18
CA ASN A 127 21.08 14.03 0.57
C ASN A 127 21.54 15.21 1.45
N THR A 128 22.57 15.95 1.02
CA THR A 128 23.13 17.09 1.78
C THR A 128 22.22 18.31 1.84
N HIS A 129 21.20 18.35 0.99
CA HIS A 129 20.26 19.44 0.84
C HIS A 129 19.02 19.29 1.74
N ILE A 130 18.91 18.23 2.54
CA ILE A 130 17.81 18.00 3.48
C ILE A 130 18.37 17.53 4.83
N LYS A 131 17.83 18.07 5.93
CA LYS A 131 18.20 17.65 7.29
C LYS A 131 17.01 17.71 8.24
N VAL A 132 17.16 17.03 9.37
CA VAL A 132 16.24 17.12 10.51
C VAL A 132 16.95 17.83 11.64
N GLU A 133 16.38 18.94 12.12
CA GLU A 133 16.93 19.75 13.20
C GLU A 133 15.77 20.31 14.04
N GLU A 134 15.86 20.14 15.37
CA GLU A 134 14.80 20.50 16.32
C GLU A 134 13.42 19.88 15.99
N ASP A 135 13.41 18.65 15.49
CA ASP A 135 12.24 17.90 14.99
C ASP A 135 11.58 18.50 13.74
N PHE A 136 12.14 19.58 13.16
CA PHE A 136 11.70 20.12 11.87
C PHE A 136 12.54 19.57 10.73
N ILE A 137 11.90 19.44 9.56
CA ILE A 137 12.61 19.15 8.31
C ILE A 137 13.03 20.48 7.71
N TRP A 138 14.31 20.58 7.36
CA TRP A 138 14.92 21.75 6.70
C TRP A 138 15.46 21.34 5.34
N VAL A 139 15.35 22.26 4.37
CA VAL A 139 15.81 22.04 3.00
C VAL A 139 16.68 23.21 2.56
N TYR A 140 17.83 22.91 1.97
CA TYR A 140 18.76 23.89 1.42
C TYR A 140 18.42 24.19 -0.03
N VAL A 141 17.99 25.42 -0.32
CA VAL A 141 17.61 25.88 -1.65
C VAL A 141 18.14 27.30 -1.83
N GLU A 142 18.76 27.59 -2.98
CA GLU A 142 19.27 28.93 -3.32
C GLU A 142 20.21 29.52 -2.25
N GLY A 143 21.09 28.70 -1.67
CA GLY A 143 22.10 29.18 -0.71
C GLY A 143 21.61 29.33 0.73
N GLN A 144 20.36 28.96 1.04
CA GLN A 144 19.76 29.15 2.36
C GLN A 144 18.93 27.95 2.82
N TRP A 145 18.87 27.74 4.13
CA TRP A 145 18.05 26.71 4.76
C TRP A 145 16.62 27.20 4.99
N HIS A 146 15.65 26.48 4.42
CA HIS A 146 14.22 26.72 4.59
C HIS A 146 13.61 25.67 5.51
N LYS A 147 12.93 26.12 6.56
CA LYS A 147 12.12 25.24 7.42
C LYS A 147 10.83 24.83 6.70
N LEU A 148 10.51 23.54 6.71
CA LEU A 148 9.22 23.04 6.22
C LEU A 148 8.18 23.05 7.34
N ARG A 149 7.05 23.72 7.10
CA ARG A 149 5.88 23.62 8.00
C ARG A 149 5.05 22.37 7.72
N ALA A 150 5.01 21.96 6.46
CA ALA A 150 4.38 20.72 6.02
C ALA A 150 5.05 20.19 4.75
N ALA A 151 4.98 18.89 4.55
CA ALA A 151 5.37 18.24 3.32
C ALA A 151 4.37 17.15 2.90
N PHE A 152 4.12 17.08 1.61
CA PHE A 152 3.52 15.91 0.98
C PHE A 152 4.62 14.85 0.85
N ARG A 153 4.46 13.70 1.51
CA ARG A 153 5.49 12.65 1.56
C ARG A 153 5.18 11.58 0.52
N TYR A 154 5.99 11.54 -0.53
CA TYR A 154 6.01 10.47 -1.54
C TYR A 154 7.30 9.65 -1.40
N LEU A 155 7.57 9.15 -0.18
CA LEU A 155 8.70 8.26 0.09
C LEU A 155 8.22 6.81 0.14
N THR A 156 8.68 6.03 -0.83
CA THR A 156 8.19 4.67 -1.09
C THR A 156 9.07 3.57 -0.52
N GLN A 157 10.37 3.82 -0.35
CA GLN A 157 11.34 2.82 0.08
C GLN A 157 11.85 3.12 1.50
N LYS A 158 11.59 2.26 2.50
CA LYS A 158 12.07 2.42 3.88
C LYS A 158 11.98 3.86 4.47
N PRO A 159 10.84 4.59 4.36
CA PRO A 159 10.79 6.02 4.71
C PRO A 159 11.15 6.34 6.18
N TRP A 160 11.05 5.36 7.08
CA TRP A 160 11.39 5.46 8.51
C TRP A 160 12.89 5.62 8.79
N ASN A 161 13.77 5.34 7.81
CA ASN A 161 15.22 5.54 7.95
C ASN A 161 15.70 6.92 7.48
N ARG A 162 14.77 7.79 7.08
CA ARG A 162 15.01 9.10 6.48
C ARG A 162 14.20 10.21 7.12
N LEU A 163 12.96 9.91 7.52
CA LEU A 163 12.09 10.86 8.20
C LEU A 163 11.77 10.35 9.61
N PRO A 164 11.81 11.23 10.62
CA PRO A 164 11.60 10.83 11.99
C PRO A 164 10.14 10.48 12.24
N LEU A 165 9.93 9.54 13.16
CA LEU A 165 8.63 9.16 13.65
C LEU A 165 7.95 10.35 14.33
N HIS A 166 8.71 11.12 15.11
CA HIS A 166 8.30 12.40 15.66
C HIS A 166 8.84 13.56 14.82
N SER A 167 7.98 14.17 14.01
CA SER A 167 8.30 15.42 13.31
C SER A 167 7.37 16.53 13.75
N LYS A 168 7.87 17.76 13.90
CA LYS A 168 7.05 18.98 14.01
C LYS A 168 6.57 19.46 12.64
N THR A 169 7.30 19.16 11.56
CA THR A 169 6.78 19.28 10.19
C THR A 169 5.59 18.33 10.02
N ARG A 170 4.53 18.78 9.36
CA ARG A 170 3.39 17.90 9.04
C ARG A 170 3.68 17.07 7.81
N LEU A 171 3.43 15.78 7.90
CA LEU A 171 3.68 14.84 6.80
C LEU A 171 2.36 14.20 6.41
N LEU A 172 2.05 14.20 5.12
CA LEU A 172 0.97 13.40 4.55
C LEU A 172 1.57 12.19 3.82
N ASN A 173 1.41 10.95 4.27
CA ASN A 173 1.04 10.53 5.63
C ASN A 173 2.25 10.62 6.59
N PRO A 174 2.06 10.67 7.92
CA PRO A 174 3.12 10.51 8.90
C PRO A 174 3.75 9.11 8.86
N ILE A 175 4.99 8.99 9.34
CA ILE A 175 5.78 7.75 9.29
C ILE A 175 5.13 6.59 10.07
N VAL A 176 4.38 6.90 11.14
CA VAL A 176 3.61 5.89 11.86
C VAL A 176 2.65 5.12 10.93
N ALA A 177 2.06 5.76 9.92
CA ALA A 177 1.14 5.09 9.00
C ALA A 177 1.86 4.03 8.16
N CYS A 178 3.15 4.22 7.86
CA CYS A 178 3.97 3.18 7.24
C CYS A 178 4.19 2.00 8.19
N LEU A 179 4.62 2.28 9.43
CA LEU A 179 4.97 1.25 10.41
C LEU A 179 3.76 0.47 10.92
N ALA A 180 2.59 1.11 11.03
CA ALA A 180 1.35 0.52 11.53
C ALA A 180 0.61 -0.37 10.52
N GLY A 181 1.09 -0.45 9.28
CA GLY A 181 0.54 -1.36 8.28
C GLY A 181 0.65 -0.86 6.84
N GLY A 182 0.65 0.45 6.63
CA GLY A 182 0.64 1.03 5.29
C GLY A 182 1.92 0.84 4.47
N ARG A 183 2.98 0.29 5.07
CA ARG A 183 4.20 -0.28 4.42
C ARG A 183 4.81 -1.41 5.25
N ASN A 184 4.07 -1.97 6.20
CA ASN A 184 4.53 -3.02 7.10
C ASN A 184 3.46 -4.11 7.12
N LYS A 185 3.59 -5.09 6.23
CA LYS A 185 2.59 -6.14 6.03
C LYS A 185 2.32 -6.95 7.30
N MET A 186 3.31 -7.06 8.19
CA MET A 186 3.22 -7.83 9.43
C MET A 186 2.30 -7.14 10.43
N VAL A 187 2.48 -5.84 10.62
CA VAL A 187 1.61 -5.07 11.51
C VAL A 187 0.24 -4.87 10.88
N ALA A 188 0.15 -4.77 9.53
CA ALA A 188 -1.13 -4.72 8.83
C ALA A 188 -2.01 -5.93 9.12
N ALA A 189 -1.46 -7.15 9.03
CA ALA A 189 -2.20 -8.38 9.32
C ALA A 189 -2.76 -8.37 10.75
N LYS A 190 -1.93 -8.01 11.74
CA LYS A 190 -2.35 -7.89 13.16
C LYS A 190 -3.42 -6.81 13.34
N ALA A 191 -3.31 -5.67 12.65
CA ALA A 191 -4.31 -4.61 12.69
C ALA A 191 -5.65 -5.05 12.09
N TYR A 192 -5.62 -5.81 11.00
CA TYR A 192 -6.82 -6.35 10.37
C TYR A 192 -7.52 -7.36 11.27
N ASP A 193 -6.79 -8.25 11.93
CA ASP A 193 -7.38 -9.26 12.82
C ASP A 193 -8.02 -8.64 14.05
N ILE A 194 -7.36 -7.66 14.68
CA ILE A 194 -7.93 -6.92 15.81
C ILE A 194 -9.24 -6.25 15.39
N TYR A 195 -9.24 -5.56 14.24
CA TYR A 195 -10.45 -4.86 13.79
C TYR A 195 -11.56 -5.82 13.33
N ASN A 196 -11.19 -6.95 12.73
CA ASN A 196 -12.15 -8.00 12.35
C ASN A 196 -12.88 -8.56 13.57
N ALA A 197 -12.18 -8.78 14.68
CA ALA A 197 -12.81 -9.21 15.93
C ALA A 197 -13.83 -8.18 16.45
N GLU A 198 -13.57 -6.88 16.29
CA GLU A 198 -14.52 -5.82 16.65
C GLU A 198 -15.73 -5.72 15.70
N LEU A 199 -15.58 -6.18 14.45
CA LEU A 199 -16.61 -6.09 13.41
C LEU A 199 -17.50 -7.32 13.31
N GLU A 200 -17.14 -8.42 13.96
CA GLU A 200 -17.78 -9.74 13.85
C GLU A 200 -19.31 -9.64 14.08
N ASP A 201 -19.73 -9.01 15.17
CA ASP A 201 -21.13 -8.82 15.55
C ASP A 201 -21.93 -7.91 14.61
N HIS A 202 -21.26 -7.25 13.67
CA HIS A 202 -21.86 -6.36 12.69
C HIS A 202 -21.96 -6.99 11.29
N GLY A 203 -21.40 -8.19 11.10
CA GLY A 203 -21.35 -8.87 9.81
C GLY A 203 -20.56 -8.06 8.78
N LEU A 204 -19.49 -7.40 9.23
CA LEU A 204 -18.46 -6.76 8.42
C LEU A 204 -17.13 -7.47 8.69
N LYS A 205 -16.28 -7.55 7.68
CA LYS A 205 -14.97 -8.17 7.80
C LYS A 205 -14.05 -7.64 6.70
N ILE A 206 -12.79 -7.44 7.03
CA ILE A 206 -11.70 -7.31 6.07
C ILE A 206 -11.37 -8.70 5.55
N ASN A 207 -11.64 -8.92 4.27
CA ASN A 207 -11.31 -10.15 3.58
C ASN A 207 -9.81 -10.15 3.28
N ILE A 208 -9.06 -11.02 3.92
CA ILE A 208 -7.63 -11.24 3.65
C ILE A 208 -7.39 -12.74 3.43
N PRO A 209 -6.38 -13.12 2.63
CA PRO A 209 -5.95 -14.50 2.58
C PRO A 209 -5.36 -14.92 3.93
N GLU A 210 -5.39 -16.21 4.25
CA GLU A 210 -4.78 -16.72 5.48
C GLU A 210 -3.31 -16.34 5.51
N THR A 211 -2.86 -15.74 6.60
CA THR A 211 -1.56 -15.09 6.69
C THR A 211 -0.90 -15.53 7.99
N ILE A 212 0.26 -16.18 7.88
CA ILE A 212 1.11 -16.53 9.00
C ILE A 212 2.19 -15.45 9.11
N TRP A 213 2.24 -14.78 10.25
CA TRP A 213 3.20 -13.72 10.56
C TRP A 213 4.34 -14.24 11.45
N ASP A 214 5.36 -13.40 11.62
CA ASP A 214 6.52 -13.67 12.48
C ASP A 214 7.31 -14.95 12.09
N VAL A 215 7.28 -15.32 10.82
CA VAL A 215 7.92 -16.54 10.31
C VAL A 215 9.42 -16.31 10.12
N ALA A 216 10.26 -17.15 10.71
CA ALA A 216 11.70 -17.17 10.44
C ALA A 216 11.98 -17.86 9.09
N LYS A 217 13.08 -17.49 8.42
CA LYS A 217 13.36 -17.97 7.05
C LYS A 217 13.43 -19.50 6.97
N ASP A 218 14.05 -20.14 7.96
CA ASP A 218 14.19 -21.58 8.11
C ASP A 218 12.86 -22.32 8.37
N GLU A 219 11.84 -21.62 8.88
CA GLU A 219 10.50 -22.18 9.09
C GLU A 219 9.62 -22.15 7.83
N ILE A 220 10.00 -21.38 6.79
CA ILE A 220 9.18 -21.18 5.60
C ILE A 220 8.80 -22.50 4.91
N PRO A 221 9.71 -23.47 4.66
CA PRO A 221 9.36 -24.73 4.01
C PRO A 221 8.24 -25.49 4.73
N LEU A 222 8.22 -25.46 6.07
CA LEU A 222 7.18 -26.11 6.88
C LEU A 222 5.81 -25.46 6.63
N TRP A 223 5.75 -24.13 6.57
CA TRP A 223 4.51 -23.41 6.31
C TRP A 223 4.01 -23.61 4.87
N VAL A 224 4.91 -23.63 3.89
CA VAL A 224 4.57 -23.95 2.49
C VAL A 224 3.97 -25.35 2.41
N GLN A 225 4.58 -26.34 3.06
CA GLN A 225 4.04 -27.71 3.11
C GLN A 225 2.65 -27.74 3.77
N LYS A 226 2.47 -27.05 4.91
CA LYS A 226 1.18 -26.97 5.61
C LYS A 226 0.07 -26.33 4.76
N MET A 227 0.41 -25.39 3.89
CA MET A 227 -0.51 -24.77 2.93
C MET A 227 -0.78 -25.62 1.67
N GLY A 228 -0.24 -26.84 1.60
CA GLY A 228 -0.42 -27.76 0.48
C GLY A 228 0.61 -27.61 -0.64
N GLY A 229 1.81 -27.10 -0.32
CA GLY A 229 2.92 -26.95 -1.27
C GLY A 229 2.89 -25.65 -2.08
N GLN A 230 1.91 -24.78 -1.83
CA GLN A 230 1.72 -23.52 -2.52
C GLN A 230 1.57 -22.39 -1.51
N ALA A 231 2.26 -21.27 -1.73
CA ALA A 231 2.17 -20.10 -0.85
C ALA A 231 2.68 -18.82 -1.54
N VAL A 232 2.46 -17.68 -0.87
CA VAL A 232 3.12 -16.42 -1.16
C VAL A 232 3.98 -16.04 0.03
N ILE A 233 5.28 -15.89 -0.19
CA ILE A 233 6.21 -15.38 0.81
C ILE A 233 6.39 -13.88 0.59
N LYS A 234 6.32 -13.09 1.66
CA LYS A 234 6.50 -11.64 1.59
C LYS A 234 7.54 -11.15 2.58
N ILE A 235 8.47 -10.33 2.10
CA ILE A 235 9.31 -9.47 2.94
C ILE A 235 8.42 -8.32 3.43
N PRO A 236 8.16 -8.19 4.75
CA PRO A 236 7.07 -7.34 5.24
C PRO A 236 7.18 -5.85 4.90
N TYR A 237 8.40 -5.36 4.68
CA TYR A 237 8.72 -3.94 4.53
C TYR A 237 8.95 -3.52 3.07
N SER A 238 9.11 -4.50 2.18
CA SER A 238 9.34 -4.28 0.76
C SER A 238 8.05 -3.85 0.04
N ASN A 239 8.23 -3.04 -1.01
CA ASN A 239 7.13 -2.49 -1.81
C ASN A 239 7.43 -2.67 -3.31
N ALA A 240 6.45 -2.33 -4.15
CA ALA A 240 6.58 -2.40 -5.61
C ALA A 240 6.93 -3.80 -6.14
N GLY A 241 6.40 -4.85 -5.49
CA GLY A 241 6.54 -6.24 -5.94
C GLY A 241 7.92 -6.88 -5.69
N GLN A 242 8.92 -6.10 -5.27
CA GLN A 242 10.31 -6.55 -5.11
C GLN A 242 10.57 -7.48 -3.90
N GLY A 243 9.54 -7.79 -3.12
CA GLY A 243 9.66 -8.66 -1.94
C GLY A 243 8.43 -9.55 -1.78
N VAL A 244 7.87 -9.99 -2.90
CA VAL A 244 6.75 -10.92 -2.96
C VAL A 244 7.18 -12.07 -3.85
N PHE A 245 7.12 -13.29 -3.32
CA PHE A 245 7.57 -14.51 -3.99
C PHE A 245 6.43 -15.50 -3.98
N THR A 246 5.98 -15.92 -5.16
CA THR A 246 4.97 -16.95 -5.34
C THR A 246 5.67 -18.29 -5.42
N ILE A 247 5.16 -19.28 -4.69
CA ILE A 247 5.71 -20.64 -4.61
C ILE A 247 4.63 -21.60 -5.07
N ILE A 248 4.88 -22.30 -6.17
CA ILE A 248 4.03 -23.39 -6.71
C ILE A 248 4.79 -24.70 -6.92
N ASN A 249 6.12 -24.68 -6.80
CA ASN A 249 6.99 -25.85 -6.96
C ASN A 249 8.24 -25.73 -6.07
N GLN A 250 9.01 -26.82 -5.97
CA GLN A 250 10.22 -26.87 -5.14
C GLN A 250 11.33 -25.96 -5.65
N ALA A 251 11.47 -25.79 -6.97
CA ALA A 251 12.53 -24.96 -7.55
C ALA A 251 12.38 -23.48 -7.16
N GLU A 252 11.14 -22.95 -7.15
CA GLU A 252 10.88 -21.59 -6.66
C GLU A 252 11.14 -21.45 -5.16
N LEU A 253 10.83 -22.49 -4.36
CA LEU A 253 11.13 -22.49 -2.93
C LEU A 253 12.63 -22.47 -2.68
N ASP A 254 13.39 -23.34 -3.34
CA ASP A 254 14.85 -23.40 -3.23
C ASP A 254 15.48 -22.07 -3.66
N ALA A 255 15.04 -21.52 -4.79
CA ALA A 255 15.51 -20.23 -5.28
C ALA A 255 15.25 -19.09 -4.28
N PHE A 256 14.09 -19.08 -3.60
CA PHE A 256 13.83 -18.13 -2.53
C PHE A 256 14.74 -18.36 -1.31
N MET A 257 14.95 -19.62 -0.93
CA MET A 257 15.78 -19.98 0.23
C MET A 257 17.25 -19.60 0.04
N ASP A 258 17.74 -19.56 -1.21
CA ASP A 258 19.10 -19.15 -1.55
C ASP A 258 19.32 -17.63 -1.54
N LEU A 259 18.26 -16.82 -1.48
CA LEU A 259 18.40 -15.36 -1.48
C LEU A 259 19.03 -14.84 -0.20
N ASP A 260 20.01 -13.93 -0.31
CA ASP A 260 20.47 -13.15 0.83
C ASP A 260 19.48 -12.02 1.13
N ILE A 261 18.92 -12.00 2.34
CA ILE A 261 17.84 -11.10 2.75
C ILE A 261 18.18 -10.46 4.10
N GLU A 262 18.18 -9.13 4.13
CA GLU A 262 18.56 -8.32 5.30
C GLU A 262 17.59 -8.46 6.50
N TYR A 263 16.32 -8.76 6.23
CA TYR A 263 15.27 -8.86 7.25
C TYR A 263 15.10 -10.29 7.74
N GLU A 264 14.83 -10.44 9.03
CA GLU A 264 14.83 -11.74 9.72
C GLU A 264 13.43 -12.34 9.88
N ARG A 265 12.40 -11.58 9.51
CA ARG A 265 11.00 -11.98 9.67
C ARG A 265 10.22 -11.83 8.38
N PHE A 266 9.43 -12.85 8.09
CA PHE A 266 8.64 -12.99 6.88
C PHE A 266 7.17 -13.15 7.20
N ILE A 267 6.37 -13.04 6.15
CA ILE A 267 4.97 -13.46 6.15
C ILE A 267 4.81 -14.54 5.09
N VAL A 268 4.13 -15.62 5.48
CA VAL A 268 3.68 -16.66 4.55
C VAL A 268 2.17 -16.56 4.43
N GLN A 269 1.68 -16.28 3.23
CA GLN A 269 0.26 -16.06 2.96
C GLN A 269 -0.26 -17.11 1.98
N SER A 270 -1.51 -17.53 2.15
CA SER A 270 -2.17 -18.45 1.22
C SER A 270 -2.23 -17.84 -0.19
N LEU A 271 -1.74 -18.60 -1.17
CA LEU A 271 -1.78 -18.30 -2.59
C LEU A 271 -3.22 -18.35 -3.10
N ILE A 272 -3.66 -17.24 -3.68
CA ILE A 272 -4.83 -17.21 -4.57
C ILE A 272 -4.29 -17.53 -5.96
N GLY A 273 -4.67 -18.67 -6.52
CA GLY A 273 -4.15 -19.16 -7.80
C GLY A 273 -5.26 -19.61 -8.73
N ASN A 274 -4.94 -20.58 -9.59
CA ASN A 274 -5.95 -21.29 -10.39
C ASN A 274 -6.70 -22.29 -9.51
N TYR A 275 -7.88 -22.73 -9.95
CA TYR A 275 -8.64 -23.81 -9.34
C TYR A 275 -7.80 -25.06 -9.01
N ASN A 276 -6.91 -25.46 -9.93
CA ASN A 276 -6.09 -26.66 -9.80
C ASN A 276 -4.88 -26.47 -8.89
N TRP A 277 -4.42 -25.24 -8.69
CA TRP A 277 -3.24 -24.92 -7.89
C TRP A 277 -3.49 -23.62 -7.10
N SER A 278 -4.02 -23.81 -5.89
CA SER A 278 -4.18 -22.77 -4.87
C SER A 278 -3.95 -23.37 -3.50
N SER A 279 -3.46 -22.55 -2.57
CA SER A 279 -3.19 -22.96 -1.19
C SER A 279 -4.45 -23.48 -0.51
N THR A 280 -4.25 -24.42 0.39
CA THR A 280 -5.29 -24.89 1.31
C THR A 280 -5.21 -24.04 2.59
N SER A 281 -6.33 -23.44 3.00
CA SER A 281 -6.43 -22.68 4.25
C SER A 281 -7.52 -23.25 5.16
N SER A 282 -7.53 -22.81 6.42
CA SER A 282 -8.61 -23.09 7.38
C SER A 282 -10.01 -22.66 6.88
N SER A 283 -10.06 -21.64 6.03
CA SER A 283 -11.30 -21.09 5.45
C SER A 283 -11.66 -21.66 4.06
N GLY A 284 -10.90 -22.65 3.58
CA GLY A 284 -11.02 -23.20 2.23
C GLY A 284 -10.01 -22.60 1.24
N LYS A 285 -10.26 -22.76 -0.06
CA LYS A 285 -9.39 -22.25 -1.12
C LYS A 285 -9.98 -21.01 -1.78
N PHE A 286 -9.11 -20.08 -2.16
CA PHE A 286 -9.44 -18.92 -2.99
C PHE A 286 -8.83 -19.08 -4.37
N TYR A 287 -9.60 -18.69 -5.37
CA TYR A 287 -9.21 -18.74 -6.78
C TYR A 287 -9.35 -17.37 -7.41
N HIS A 288 -8.50 -17.06 -8.38
CA HIS A 288 -8.68 -15.87 -9.19
C HIS A 288 -9.94 -15.99 -10.06
N VAL A 289 -10.75 -14.92 -10.09
CA VAL A 289 -11.81 -14.78 -11.11
C VAL A 289 -11.18 -14.51 -12.48
N GLY A 290 -10.13 -13.67 -12.50
CA GLY A 290 -9.40 -13.30 -13.71
C GLY A 290 -10.19 -12.37 -14.65
N THR A 291 -9.56 -11.99 -15.75
CA THR A 291 -10.19 -11.21 -16.83
C THR A 291 -11.27 -12.01 -17.55
N ILE A 292 -12.13 -11.30 -18.29
CA ILE A 292 -12.91 -11.94 -19.35
C ILE A 292 -11.94 -12.66 -20.31
N PRO A 293 -12.22 -13.92 -20.71
CA PRO A 293 -11.37 -14.64 -21.65
C PRO A 293 -11.17 -13.86 -22.94
N ASN A 294 -9.93 -13.85 -23.44
CA ASN A 294 -9.65 -13.29 -24.76
C ASN A 294 -10.15 -14.22 -25.89
N ALA A 295 -9.93 -13.84 -27.15
CA ALA A 295 -10.34 -14.65 -28.31
C ALA A 295 -9.67 -16.05 -28.38
N LYS A 296 -8.60 -16.29 -27.60
CA LYS A 296 -7.93 -17.58 -27.46
C LYS A 296 -8.43 -18.38 -26.24
N GLY A 297 -9.47 -17.90 -25.55
CA GLY A 297 -9.99 -18.50 -24.32
C GLY A 297 -9.12 -18.26 -23.09
N GLN A 298 -8.11 -17.40 -23.17
CA GLN A 298 -7.15 -17.18 -22.09
C GLN A 298 -7.65 -16.12 -21.12
N THR A 299 -7.55 -16.41 -19.81
CA THR A 299 -7.78 -15.45 -18.73
C THR A 299 -6.46 -15.03 -18.11
N TYR A 300 -6.42 -13.81 -17.58
CA TYR A 300 -5.25 -13.27 -16.91
C TYR A 300 -5.62 -12.91 -15.48
N VAL A 301 -4.65 -13.04 -14.58
CA VAL A 301 -4.77 -12.44 -13.24
C VAL A 301 -4.78 -10.93 -13.38
N THR A 302 -5.72 -10.31 -12.67
CA THR A 302 -5.77 -8.87 -12.45
C THR A 302 -5.90 -8.56 -10.98
N ASP A 303 -5.34 -7.43 -10.59
CA ASP A 303 -5.70 -6.78 -9.34
C ASP A 303 -6.57 -5.55 -9.60
N LEU A 304 -7.10 -5.00 -8.52
CA LEU A 304 -7.73 -3.70 -8.47
C LEU A 304 -7.02 -2.88 -7.39
N ARG A 305 -6.41 -1.75 -7.78
CA ARG A 305 -5.94 -0.77 -6.81
C ARG A 305 -7.03 0.26 -6.57
N MET A 306 -7.59 0.28 -5.37
CA MET A 306 -8.55 1.29 -4.93
C MET A 306 -7.86 2.25 -3.97
N MET A 307 -7.85 3.53 -4.30
CA MET A 307 -7.33 4.60 -3.46
C MET A 307 -8.46 5.41 -2.86
N VAL A 308 -8.28 5.75 -1.59
CA VAL A 308 -9.22 6.57 -0.83
C VAL A 308 -8.47 7.66 -0.09
N SER A 309 -9.18 8.70 0.31
CA SER A 309 -8.67 9.66 1.29
C SER A 309 -9.69 10.01 2.35
N SER A 310 -9.19 10.27 3.55
CA SER A 310 -9.98 10.74 4.67
C SER A 310 -10.34 12.21 4.49
N THR A 311 -11.60 12.53 4.71
CA THR A 311 -12.12 13.90 4.67
C THR A 311 -12.89 14.20 5.96
N PRO A 312 -13.24 15.45 6.25
CA PRO A 312 -14.14 15.77 7.37
C PRO A 312 -15.54 15.17 7.23
N GLN A 313 -15.89 14.62 6.06
CA GLN A 313 -17.17 13.95 5.76
C GLN A 313 -16.99 12.44 5.52
N GLY A 314 -15.97 11.84 6.16
CA GLY A 314 -15.65 10.42 6.03
C GLY A 314 -14.61 10.10 4.96
N ILE A 315 -14.36 8.81 4.74
CA ILE A 315 -13.39 8.33 3.76
C ILE A 315 -14.05 8.30 2.38
N LYS A 316 -13.43 8.93 1.36
CA LYS A 316 -14.00 9.01 0.00
C LYS A 316 -13.08 8.34 -1.03
N PRO A 317 -13.64 7.74 -2.10
CA PRO A 317 -12.84 7.21 -3.20
C PRO A 317 -12.09 8.34 -3.93
N LEU A 318 -10.90 8.02 -4.43
CA LEU A 318 -10.04 8.95 -5.17
C LEU A 318 -9.67 8.45 -6.56
N CYS A 319 -9.18 7.21 -6.65
CA CYS A 319 -8.65 6.64 -7.87
C CYS A 319 -8.84 5.13 -7.84
N VAL A 320 -9.15 4.56 -8.99
CA VAL A 320 -9.23 3.12 -9.16
C VAL A 320 -8.68 2.75 -10.52
N TYR A 321 -7.80 1.74 -10.55
CA TYR A 321 -7.28 1.15 -11.78
C TYR A 321 -6.86 -0.28 -11.51
N SER A 322 -6.65 -1.05 -12.58
CA SER A 322 -6.26 -2.45 -12.51
C SER A 322 -4.92 -2.68 -13.20
N ARG A 323 -4.23 -3.74 -12.80
CA ARG A 323 -3.02 -4.21 -13.46
C ARG A 323 -3.17 -5.69 -13.78
N ARG A 324 -2.72 -6.07 -14.97
CA ARG A 324 -2.77 -7.46 -15.44
C ARG A 324 -1.42 -8.13 -15.22
N ALA A 325 -1.40 -9.44 -15.00
CA ALA A 325 -0.21 -10.28 -15.11
C ALA A 325 0.38 -10.28 -16.54
N GLU A 326 1.62 -10.74 -16.67
CA GLU A 326 2.35 -10.77 -17.95
C GLU A 326 1.77 -11.83 -18.88
N VAL A 327 1.59 -13.04 -18.35
CA VAL A 327 1.12 -14.20 -19.10
C VAL A 327 -0.22 -14.71 -18.54
N PRO A 328 -0.99 -15.47 -19.33
CA PRO A 328 -2.25 -16.05 -18.88
C PRO A 328 -2.10 -16.95 -17.66
N LEU A 329 -3.16 -17.07 -16.86
CA LEU A 329 -3.22 -18.02 -15.75
C LEU A 329 -3.39 -19.44 -16.31
N ALA A 330 -2.38 -20.30 -16.15
CA ALA A 330 -2.41 -21.67 -16.65
C ALA A 330 -3.30 -22.58 -15.80
N ASP A 331 -3.94 -23.57 -16.45
CA ASP A 331 -4.73 -24.60 -15.74
C ASP A 331 -3.85 -25.65 -15.07
N ALA A 332 -2.73 -26.00 -15.69
CA ALA A 332 -1.75 -26.94 -15.16
C ALA A 332 -0.40 -26.25 -15.02
N ILE A 333 0.33 -26.63 -13.97
CA ILE A 333 1.70 -26.18 -13.72
C ILE A 333 2.66 -27.33 -14.00
N ASP A 334 3.78 -27.01 -14.64
CA ASP A 334 4.92 -27.92 -14.80
C ASP A 334 6.09 -27.47 -13.90
N SER A 335 7.15 -28.29 -13.83
CA SER A 335 8.32 -28.00 -12.98
C SER A 335 9.11 -26.76 -13.42
N GLY A 336 8.86 -26.23 -14.62
CA GLY A 336 9.52 -25.04 -15.16
C GLY A 336 8.64 -23.79 -15.15
N SER A 337 7.42 -23.89 -14.60
CA SER A 337 6.44 -22.81 -14.61
C SER A 337 6.89 -21.65 -13.73
N ASP A 338 6.90 -20.45 -14.29
CA ASP A 338 7.16 -19.19 -13.59
C ASP A 338 5.84 -18.63 -13.05
N SER A 339 5.59 -18.87 -11.76
CA SER A 339 4.34 -18.41 -11.13
C SER A 339 4.22 -16.90 -11.08
N TRP A 340 5.35 -16.18 -10.97
CA TRP A 340 5.33 -14.73 -10.86
C TRP A 340 4.84 -14.07 -12.14
N LYS A 341 5.19 -14.60 -13.32
CA LYS A 341 4.64 -14.10 -14.59
C LYS A 341 3.13 -14.25 -14.71
N MET A 342 2.56 -15.28 -14.09
CA MET A 342 1.13 -15.59 -14.10
C MET A 342 0.33 -14.81 -13.04
N LEU A 343 0.92 -14.56 -11.87
CA LEU A 343 0.23 -14.00 -10.71
C LEU A 343 0.65 -12.56 -10.39
N GLY A 344 1.89 -12.20 -10.68
CA GLY A 344 2.49 -10.91 -10.35
C GLY A 344 1.93 -9.82 -11.25
N THR A 345 1.16 -8.89 -10.68
CA THR A 345 0.54 -7.76 -11.38
C THR A 345 1.35 -6.47 -11.31
N ASN A 346 2.53 -6.48 -10.66
CA ASN A 346 3.33 -5.28 -10.52
C ASN A 346 3.81 -4.75 -11.88
N LEU A 347 3.80 -3.43 -12.04
CA LEU A 347 4.26 -2.78 -13.28
C LEU A 347 5.70 -2.26 -13.18
N SER A 348 6.26 -2.12 -11.97
CA SER A 348 7.57 -1.50 -11.77
C SER A 348 8.68 -2.39 -12.31
N ILE A 349 9.47 -1.85 -13.23
CA ILE A 349 10.69 -2.48 -13.74
C ILE A 349 11.86 -1.77 -13.08
N LYS A 350 12.72 -2.51 -12.39
CA LYS A 350 13.97 -1.95 -11.83
C LYS A 350 15.05 -2.08 -12.89
N TYR A 351 15.60 -0.95 -13.35
CA TYR A 351 16.71 -0.95 -14.30
C TYR A 351 18.05 -0.89 -13.57
N ASP A 352 18.16 0.03 -12.59
CA ASP A 352 19.36 0.22 -11.77
C ASP A 352 18.99 0.86 -10.41
N THR A 353 19.99 1.29 -9.66
CA THR A 353 19.91 1.97 -8.38
C THR A 353 19.18 3.30 -8.52
N ASN A 354 17.99 3.39 -7.93
CA ASN A 354 17.05 4.52 -8.06
C ASN A 354 16.52 4.78 -9.48
N GLU A 355 16.76 3.88 -10.44
CA GLU A 355 16.21 3.98 -11.80
C GLU A 355 15.10 2.95 -12.02
N TRP A 356 13.91 3.46 -12.35
CA TRP A 356 12.68 2.67 -12.42
C TRP A 356 11.88 2.98 -13.69
N GLY A 357 11.50 1.91 -14.39
CA GLY A 357 10.51 1.92 -15.47
C GLY A 357 9.14 1.43 -15.02
N SER A 358 8.19 1.44 -15.96
CA SER A 358 6.87 0.86 -15.77
C SER A 358 6.41 0.15 -17.04
N ASP A 359 5.93 -1.07 -16.93
CA ASP A 359 5.22 -1.75 -18.03
C ASP A 359 3.79 -1.22 -18.14
N THR A 360 3.60 -0.18 -18.95
CA THR A 360 2.30 0.46 -19.14
C THR A 360 1.35 -0.36 -20.01
N ASN A 361 1.82 -1.38 -20.74
CA ASN A 361 0.98 -2.21 -21.60
C ASN A 361 0.07 -3.15 -20.81
N ARG A 362 0.41 -3.41 -19.55
CA ARG A 362 -0.34 -4.26 -18.61
C ARG A 362 -1.29 -3.46 -17.72
N LEU A 363 -1.28 -2.14 -17.83
CA LEU A 363 -2.21 -1.26 -17.12
C LEU A 363 -3.61 -1.39 -17.75
N MET A 364 -4.63 -1.58 -16.91
CA MET A 364 -6.02 -1.67 -17.33
C MET A 364 -6.82 -0.57 -16.66
N LEU A 365 -7.28 0.39 -17.46
CA LEU A 365 -7.94 1.59 -16.97
C LEU A 365 -9.44 1.39 -16.77
N MET A 366 -10.03 2.23 -15.92
CA MET A 366 -11.47 2.31 -15.71
C MET A 366 -12.15 3.16 -16.81
N ASP A 367 -11.79 2.88 -18.06
CA ASP A 367 -12.32 3.54 -19.25
C ASP A 367 -13.20 2.57 -20.07
N ARG A 368 -13.83 3.08 -21.13
CA ARG A 368 -14.72 2.28 -21.99
C ARG A 368 -13.98 1.14 -22.73
N ARG A 369 -12.66 1.19 -22.84
CA ARG A 369 -11.86 0.23 -23.60
C ARG A 369 -11.47 -0.97 -22.75
N ASP A 370 -11.04 -0.74 -21.51
CA ASP A 370 -10.42 -1.77 -20.69
C ASP A 370 -11.35 -2.30 -19.59
N PHE A 371 -12.32 -1.51 -19.11
CA PHE A 371 -13.23 -1.92 -18.05
C PHE A 371 -13.96 -3.24 -18.35
N ASN A 372 -14.50 -3.37 -19.57
CA ASN A 372 -15.25 -4.56 -19.99
C ASN A 372 -14.37 -5.83 -20.06
N LYS A 373 -13.05 -5.70 -20.06
CA LYS A 373 -12.12 -6.85 -20.06
C LYS A 373 -11.85 -7.37 -18.64
N LEU A 374 -12.09 -6.56 -17.61
CA LEU A 374 -11.75 -6.91 -16.22
C LEU A 374 -12.66 -7.98 -15.62
N GLY A 375 -13.88 -8.14 -16.13
CA GLY A 375 -14.85 -9.09 -15.57
C GLY A 375 -15.39 -8.69 -14.20
N ILE A 376 -15.31 -7.40 -13.84
CA ILE A 376 -15.83 -6.82 -12.59
C ILE A 376 -17.08 -5.98 -12.86
N GLY A 377 -18.02 -5.99 -11.91
CA GLY A 377 -19.23 -5.19 -11.92
C GLY A 377 -19.25 -4.11 -10.85
N MET A 378 -20.39 -3.42 -10.74
CA MET A 378 -20.60 -2.37 -9.75
C MET A 378 -20.51 -2.90 -8.31
N ASP A 379 -21.04 -4.09 -8.04
CA ASP A 379 -21.00 -4.71 -6.72
C ASP A 379 -19.56 -5.02 -6.28
N ASP A 380 -18.71 -5.50 -7.21
CA ASP A 380 -17.29 -5.73 -6.94
C ASP A 380 -16.56 -4.40 -6.61
N LEU A 381 -16.89 -3.31 -7.31
CA LEU A 381 -16.31 -1.98 -7.04
C LEU A 381 -16.78 -1.41 -5.69
N ILE A 382 -18.03 -1.62 -5.33
CA ILE A 382 -18.58 -1.23 -4.01
C ILE A 382 -17.88 -2.01 -2.91
N GLU A 383 -17.76 -3.34 -3.07
CA GLU A 383 -17.05 -4.16 -2.10
C GLU A 383 -15.57 -3.76 -2.01
N ALA A 384 -14.91 -3.50 -3.14
CA ALA A 384 -13.53 -3.06 -3.14
C ALA A 384 -13.33 -1.76 -2.36
N TYR A 385 -14.24 -0.80 -2.52
CA TYR A 385 -14.24 0.44 -1.76
C TYR A 385 -14.44 0.17 -0.26
N ILE A 386 -15.43 -0.64 0.12
CA ILE A 386 -15.68 -1.01 1.52
C ILE A 386 -14.45 -1.71 2.14
N GLN A 387 -13.85 -2.68 1.44
CA GLN A 387 -12.65 -3.39 1.89
C GLN A 387 -11.44 -2.44 2.05
N THR A 388 -11.31 -1.46 1.15
CA THR A 388 -10.29 -0.41 1.25
C THR A 388 -10.52 0.50 2.46
N VAL A 389 -11.77 0.89 2.71
CA VAL A 389 -12.15 1.69 3.89
C VAL A 389 -11.85 0.92 5.18
N LEU A 390 -12.30 -0.33 5.29
CA LEU A 390 -12.09 -1.15 6.49
C LEU A 390 -10.60 -1.35 6.78
N SER A 391 -9.80 -1.71 5.78
CA SER A 391 -8.34 -1.88 5.96
C SER A 391 -7.62 -0.56 6.29
N THR A 392 -8.08 0.56 5.75
CA THR A 392 -7.55 1.89 6.10
C THR A 392 -7.84 2.24 7.56
N ILE A 393 -9.06 1.98 8.03
CA ILE A 393 -9.45 2.21 9.43
C ILE A 393 -8.66 1.32 10.38
N ALA A 394 -8.48 0.05 10.07
CA ALA A 394 -7.68 -0.86 10.89
C ALA A 394 -6.25 -0.31 11.12
N ILE A 395 -5.59 0.15 10.05
CA ILE A 395 -4.24 0.72 10.14
C ILE A 395 -4.26 2.06 10.87
N ASP A 396 -5.26 2.93 10.64
CA ASP A 396 -5.38 4.19 11.37
C ASP A 396 -5.60 3.96 12.88
N ARG A 397 -6.45 3.01 13.26
CA ARG A 397 -6.66 2.60 14.66
C ARG A 397 -5.37 2.06 15.27
N MET A 398 -4.61 1.24 14.52
CA MET A 398 -3.30 0.77 14.96
C MET A 398 -2.33 1.94 15.17
N CYS A 399 -2.31 2.95 14.30
CA CYS A 399 -1.52 4.17 14.51
C CYS A 399 -1.89 4.85 15.84
N GLN A 400 -3.19 4.96 16.14
CA GLN A 400 -3.67 5.58 17.37
C GLN A 400 -3.24 4.79 18.61
N GLN A 401 -3.31 3.46 18.59
CA GLN A 401 -2.89 2.59 19.69
C GLN A 401 -1.38 2.68 19.98
N LEU A 402 -0.58 2.92 18.94
CA LEU A 402 0.87 3.09 19.03
C LEU A 402 1.30 4.44 19.65
N PHE A 403 0.38 5.36 19.90
CA PHE A 403 0.64 6.57 20.67
C PHE A 403 -0.08 6.53 22.02
N ASN A 404 0.55 7.08 23.06
CA ASN A 404 -0.14 7.34 24.31
C ASN A 404 -0.92 8.67 24.28
N ALA A 405 -1.70 8.94 25.33
CA ALA A 405 -2.45 10.20 25.47
C ALA A 405 -1.57 11.46 25.45
N LYS A 406 -0.26 11.35 25.73
CA LYS A 406 0.73 12.45 25.66
C LYS A 406 1.38 12.58 24.27
N GLY A 407 0.96 11.79 23.28
CA GLY A 407 1.53 11.80 21.93
C GLY A 407 2.91 11.18 21.80
N ARG A 408 3.39 10.43 22.80
CA ARG A 408 4.66 9.67 22.71
C ARG A 408 4.43 8.30 22.08
N PHE A 409 5.32 7.90 21.18
CA PHE A 409 5.26 6.59 20.56
C PHE A 409 5.56 5.48 21.56
N ARG A 410 4.75 4.42 21.54
CA ARG A 410 4.86 3.26 22.42
C ARG A 410 5.79 2.23 21.81
N MET A 411 7.09 2.51 21.81
CA MET A 411 8.10 1.61 21.22
C MET A 411 8.04 0.18 21.76
N ARG A 412 7.74 -0.01 23.06
CA ARG A 412 7.56 -1.34 23.65
C ARG A 412 6.38 -2.11 23.03
N LEU A 413 5.26 -1.44 22.79
CA LEU A 413 4.09 -2.03 22.13
C LEU A 413 4.41 -2.34 20.66
N PHE A 414 5.11 -1.44 19.96
CA PHE A 414 5.54 -1.69 18.59
C PHE A 414 6.43 -2.93 18.52
N LYS A 415 7.42 -3.06 19.41
CA LYS A 415 8.32 -4.23 19.49
C LYS A 415 7.57 -5.54 19.74
N SER A 416 6.47 -5.54 20.51
CA SER A 416 5.65 -6.74 20.68
C SER A 416 4.82 -7.10 19.44
N LEU A 417 4.56 -6.13 18.56
CA LEU A 417 3.83 -6.35 17.30
C LEU A 417 4.76 -6.67 16.13
N ASN A 418 6.00 -6.20 16.18
CA ASN A 418 7.02 -6.44 15.17
C ASN A 418 8.39 -6.46 15.86
N ASN A 419 8.99 -7.63 15.96
CA ASN A 419 10.23 -7.88 16.69
C ASN A 419 11.47 -8.00 15.78
N ASP A 420 11.37 -7.56 14.53
CA ASP A 420 12.48 -7.59 13.58
C ASP A 420 13.54 -6.53 13.96
N ASN A 421 14.73 -7.00 14.35
CA ASN A 421 15.78 -6.12 14.85
C ASN A 421 16.33 -5.18 13.77
N THR A 422 16.40 -5.64 12.52
CA THR A 422 16.83 -4.82 11.38
C THR A 422 15.91 -3.62 11.24
N LEU A 423 14.59 -3.83 11.19
CA LEU A 423 13.63 -2.71 11.14
C LEU A 423 13.76 -1.80 12.35
N LEU A 424 13.84 -2.35 13.57
CA LEU A 424 13.90 -1.56 14.79
C LEU A 424 15.12 -0.63 14.85
N ASN A 425 16.25 -1.07 14.28
CA ASN A 425 17.47 -0.29 14.19
C ASN A 425 17.43 0.79 13.08
N GLU A 426 16.56 0.63 12.08
CA GLU A 426 16.36 1.61 11.01
C GLU A 426 15.48 2.80 11.42
N ILE A 427 14.62 2.65 12.43
CA ILE A 427 13.61 3.68 12.77
C ILE A 427 14.29 4.92 13.36
N MET A 428 14.13 6.05 12.67
CA MET A 428 14.45 7.37 13.21
C MET A 428 13.35 7.81 14.20
N LEU A 429 13.74 8.03 15.46
CA LEU A 429 12.82 8.47 16.52
C LEU A 429 12.50 9.97 16.45
#